data_AF-A0A6M1N2V4-F1
#
_entry.id   AF-A0A6M1N2V4-F1
#
_cell.length_a   1.000
_cell.length_b   1.000
_cell.length_c   1.000
_cell.angle_alpha   90.00
_cell.angle_beta   90.00
_cell.angle_gamma   90.00
#
_symmetry.space_group_name_H-M   'P 1'
#
loop_
_entity.id
_entity.type
_entity.pdbx_description
1 polymer ?
#
loop_
_entity_poly.entity_id
_entity_poly.type
_entity_poly.pdbx_seq_one_letter_code
_entity_poly.pdbx_strand_id
1 'polypeptide(L)'
;MMNRFFCIALLAVFSVSAVSAQNNNKVKRFLLAIGGHHQGAEYGSIVDLKAQKTYKVAEAAEHQGDIDLLYAYGTTTKANLLTPNSSTVRLFGPNYKTKISEAWDVKNRGMMVALKADKRNKKIFKKLKKNADIEKLYVETVKSVRDLPDYKLLRNGPARRLVDLQIGDLVIFRSQDRKFYAAGLVVNLKTGTKGMIDIDFKITQE
;
A
#
# COMPACT_ATOMS: atom_id res chain seq x y z
N MET A 1 -48.53 -52.15 -27.64
CA MET A 1 -47.97 -51.56 -28.87
C MET A 1 -47.01 -50.44 -28.44
N MET A 2 -45.72 -50.63 -28.71
CA MET A 2 -44.56 -49.71 -28.67
C MET A 2 -44.43 -48.69 -27.52
N ASN A 3 -43.55 -48.91 -26.54
CA ASN A 3 -42.11 -48.56 -26.55
C ASN A 3 -41.81 -47.11 -26.96
N ARG A 4 -41.32 -46.30 -26.01
CA ARG A 4 -40.09 -45.50 -26.18
C ARG A 4 -39.58 -44.96 -24.83
N PHE A 5 -38.45 -45.55 -24.43
CA PHE A 5 -37.49 -45.02 -23.48
C PHE A 5 -37.10 -43.58 -23.83
N PHE A 6 -37.08 -42.69 -22.84
CA PHE A 6 -36.34 -41.44 -22.91
C PHE A 6 -35.35 -41.39 -21.74
N CYS A 7 -34.11 -41.78 -22.03
CA CYS A 7 -32.94 -41.45 -21.23
C CYS A 7 -32.67 -39.95 -21.36
N ILE A 8 -32.68 -39.20 -20.25
CA ILE A 8 -31.99 -37.91 -20.19
C ILE A 8 -31.17 -37.83 -18.90
N ALA A 9 -29.87 -38.01 -19.13
CA ALA A 9 -28.71 -37.41 -18.49
C ALA A 9 -28.82 -36.89 -17.05
N LEU A 10 -28.10 -37.62 -16.18
CA LEU A 10 -27.51 -37.17 -14.94
C LEU A 10 -26.61 -35.93 -15.19
N LEU A 11 -26.99 -34.75 -14.69
CA LEU A 11 -26.08 -33.61 -14.54
C LEU A 11 -25.80 -33.44 -13.05
N ALA A 12 -24.78 -34.16 -12.59
CA ALA A 12 -24.15 -33.91 -11.30
C ALA A 12 -23.47 -32.54 -11.39
N VAL A 13 -24.15 -31.51 -10.88
CA VAL A 13 -23.54 -30.20 -10.63
C VAL A 13 -22.57 -30.38 -9.47
N PHE A 14 -21.35 -30.78 -9.78
CA PHE A 14 -20.21 -30.54 -8.89
C PHE A 14 -19.99 -29.03 -8.85
N SER A 15 -20.68 -28.37 -7.93
CA SER A 15 -20.24 -27.06 -7.45
C SER A 15 -18.89 -27.29 -6.78
N VAL A 16 -17.82 -27.19 -7.58
CA VAL A 16 -16.46 -26.99 -7.12
C VAL A 16 -16.50 -25.67 -6.37
N SER A 17 -16.78 -25.75 -5.07
CA SER A 17 -16.34 -24.74 -4.13
C SER A 17 -14.83 -24.73 -4.28
N ALA A 18 -14.31 -23.87 -5.16
CA ALA A 18 -12.93 -23.49 -5.15
C ALA A 18 -12.70 -22.88 -3.77
N VAL A 19 -12.31 -23.75 -2.83
CA VAL A 19 -11.76 -23.40 -1.54
C VAL A 19 -10.51 -22.63 -1.91
N SER A 20 -10.70 -21.32 -2.12
CA SER A 20 -9.63 -20.36 -2.02
C SER A 20 -9.10 -20.62 -0.63
N ALA A 21 -7.96 -21.30 -0.51
CA ALA A 21 -7.31 -21.54 0.77
C ALA A 21 -7.20 -20.17 1.41
N GLN A 22 -8.07 -19.87 2.38
CA GLN A 22 -8.11 -18.57 3.00
C GLN A 22 -6.74 -18.41 3.65
N ASN A 23 -5.93 -17.49 3.12
CA ASN A 23 -4.63 -17.20 3.69
C ASN A 23 -4.86 -16.63 5.10
N ASN A 24 -4.83 -17.54 6.07
CA ASN A 24 -5.27 -17.33 7.44
C ASN A 24 -4.12 -16.91 8.35
N ASN A 25 -2.92 -16.74 7.78
CA ASN A 25 -1.76 -16.27 8.52
C ASN A 25 -2.07 -14.94 9.19
N LYS A 26 -1.63 -14.83 10.46
CA LYS A 26 -1.80 -13.62 11.24
C LYS A 26 -0.95 -12.51 10.61
N VAL A 27 -1.48 -11.30 10.56
CA VAL A 27 -0.74 -10.15 10.03
C VAL A 27 0.37 -9.74 11.00
N LYS A 28 1.51 -9.32 10.46
CA LYS A 28 2.56 -8.67 11.24
C LYS A 28 2.23 -7.20 11.42
N ARG A 29 2.29 -6.69 12.66
CA ARG A 29 2.01 -5.28 13.00
C ARG A 29 3.23 -4.59 13.57
N PHE A 30 3.50 -3.37 13.15
CA PHE A 30 4.59 -2.54 13.66
C PHE A 30 4.31 -1.05 13.41
N LEU A 31 4.86 -0.20 14.27
CA LEU A 31 4.89 1.25 14.07
C LEU A 31 6.19 1.61 13.35
N LEU A 32 6.11 2.42 12.29
CA LEU A 32 7.28 2.89 11.57
C LEU A 32 7.27 4.42 11.47
N ALA A 33 8.34 5.04 11.96
CA ALA A 33 8.64 6.46 11.76
C ALA A 33 9.40 6.65 10.45
N ILE A 34 8.87 7.50 9.56
CA ILE A 34 9.42 7.75 8.23
C ILE A 34 9.73 9.25 8.09
N GLY A 35 10.99 9.57 7.81
CA GLY A 35 11.49 10.94 7.75
C GLY A 35 11.31 11.53 6.35
N GLY A 36 11.15 12.86 6.28
CA GLY A 36 11.06 13.57 5.01
C GLY A 36 12.32 13.40 4.14
N HIS A 37 12.20 13.69 2.84
CA HIS A 37 13.23 13.45 1.84
C HIS A 37 14.49 14.35 1.96
N HIS A 38 14.55 15.27 2.92
CA HIS A 38 15.75 16.08 3.16
C HIS A 38 16.84 15.26 3.88
N GLN A 39 18.11 15.46 3.53
CA GLN A 39 19.25 14.70 4.09
C GLN A 39 19.36 14.78 5.63
N GLY A 40 19.09 15.94 6.20
CA GLY A 40 19.06 16.18 7.64
C GLY A 40 17.73 15.87 8.34
N ALA A 41 16.81 15.11 7.72
CA ALA A 41 15.67 14.55 8.46
C ALA A 41 16.18 13.53 9.49
N GLU A 42 15.43 13.30 10.57
CA GLU A 42 15.81 12.35 11.62
C GLU A 42 15.80 10.90 11.09
N TYR A 43 14.69 10.47 10.51
CA TYR A 43 14.50 9.10 9.99
C TYR A 43 14.76 8.98 8.47
N GLY A 44 14.86 7.74 7.98
CA GLY A 44 14.95 7.46 6.54
C GLY A 44 13.65 7.78 5.82
N SER A 45 13.73 8.11 4.54
CA SER A 45 12.56 8.43 3.69
C SER A 45 12.17 7.29 2.76
N ILE A 46 12.97 6.23 2.72
CA ILE A 46 12.85 5.09 1.81
C ILE A 46 12.53 3.87 2.66
N VAL A 47 11.49 3.11 2.32
CA VAL A 47 10.86 2.15 3.24
C VAL A 47 10.91 0.74 2.67
N ASP A 48 11.47 -0.18 3.45
CA ASP A 48 11.24 -1.63 3.28
C ASP A 48 10.23 -2.08 4.33
N LEU A 49 9.03 -2.46 3.87
CA LEU A 49 7.95 -2.87 4.77
C LEU A 49 8.19 -4.27 5.35
N LYS A 50 8.84 -5.18 4.61
CA LYS A 50 9.12 -6.55 5.11
C LYS A 50 10.19 -6.50 6.22
N ALA A 51 11.26 -5.73 6.03
CA ALA A 51 12.28 -5.51 7.05
C ALA A 51 11.82 -4.58 8.19
N GLN A 52 10.77 -3.78 7.97
CA GLN A 52 10.26 -2.76 8.91
C GLN A 52 11.31 -1.67 9.16
N LYS A 53 12.01 -1.27 8.11
CA LYS A 53 13.15 -0.35 8.20
C LYS A 53 12.95 0.82 7.24
N THR A 54 13.49 1.96 7.66
CA THR A 54 13.68 3.11 6.77
C THR A 54 15.15 3.31 6.47
N TYR A 55 15.45 3.73 5.24
CA TYR A 55 16.78 4.05 4.75
C TYR A 55 16.87 5.51 4.35
N LYS A 56 18.05 6.10 4.53
CA LYS A 56 18.42 7.34 3.84
C LYS A 56 18.63 7.03 2.36
N VAL A 57 18.58 8.07 1.52
CA VAL A 57 18.72 7.91 0.07
C VAL A 57 20.05 7.25 -0.33
N ALA A 58 21.14 7.55 0.38
CA ALA A 58 22.45 6.99 0.09
C ALA A 58 22.52 5.48 0.39
N GLU A 59 21.85 5.01 1.43
CA GLU A 59 21.85 3.61 1.86
C GLU A 59 20.92 2.74 1.01
N ALA A 60 19.84 3.34 0.49
CA ALA A 60 18.81 2.61 -0.24
C ALA A 60 19.26 2.05 -1.60
N ALA A 61 20.40 2.52 -2.14
CA ALA A 61 20.93 2.07 -3.43
C ALA A 61 21.32 0.59 -3.44
N GLU A 62 21.66 0.01 -2.28
CA GLU A 62 22.00 -1.41 -2.12
C GLU A 62 20.75 -2.29 -1.88
N HIS A 63 19.59 -1.67 -1.68
CA HIS A 63 18.34 -2.34 -1.28
C HIS A 63 17.20 -2.11 -2.27
N GLN A 64 17.49 -1.74 -3.52
CA GLN A 64 16.48 -1.31 -4.51
C GLN A 64 15.34 -2.33 -4.67
N GLY A 65 15.66 -3.63 -4.69
CA GLY A 65 14.70 -4.74 -4.79
C GLY A 65 13.85 -4.97 -3.54
N ASP A 66 14.19 -4.34 -2.41
CA ASP A 66 13.49 -4.46 -1.14
C ASP A 66 12.62 -3.25 -0.80
N ILE A 67 12.81 -2.12 -1.49
CA ILE A 67 12.05 -0.91 -1.19
C ILE A 67 10.63 -1.02 -1.71
N ASP A 68 9.65 -0.68 -0.88
CA ASP A 68 8.23 -0.67 -1.22
C ASP A 68 7.65 0.73 -1.36
N LEU A 69 8.09 1.66 -0.48
CA LEU A 69 7.53 3.00 -0.39
C LEU A 69 8.63 4.06 -0.23
N LEU A 70 8.30 5.29 -0.63
CA LEU A 70 9.06 6.50 -0.37
C LEU A 70 8.14 7.53 0.25
N TYR A 71 8.66 8.31 1.18
CA TYR A 71 7.94 9.43 1.80
C TYR A 71 8.58 10.76 1.40
N ALA A 72 7.76 11.70 0.97
CA ALA A 72 8.21 13.04 0.66
C ALA A 72 7.18 14.10 1.07
N TYR A 73 7.65 15.31 1.36
CA TYR A 73 6.80 16.43 1.73
C TYR A 73 6.91 17.53 0.68
N GLY A 74 5.82 17.86 0.00
CA GLY A 74 5.76 19.01 -0.91
C GLY A 74 5.05 20.19 -0.25
N THR A 75 5.42 21.42 -0.60
CA THR A 75 4.76 22.64 -0.09
C THR A 75 3.27 22.65 -0.38
N THR A 76 2.88 22.25 -1.60
CA THR A 76 1.48 22.16 -2.04
C THR A 76 0.86 20.79 -1.77
N THR A 77 1.58 19.71 -2.09
CA THR A 77 1.06 18.33 -1.98
C THR A 77 1.12 17.75 -0.56
N LYS A 78 1.69 18.49 0.39
CA LYS A 78 1.89 18.11 1.79
C LYS A 78 2.57 16.73 1.91
N ALA A 79 2.13 15.87 2.82
CA ALA A 79 2.67 14.53 3.04
C ALA A 79 2.32 13.60 1.87
N ASN A 80 3.33 13.03 1.20
CA ASN A 80 3.17 12.12 0.08
C ASN A 80 3.75 10.74 0.43
N LEU A 81 3.04 9.68 0.07
CA LEU A 81 3.63 8.36 -0.10
C LEU A 81 3.72 8.03 -1.59
N LEU A 82 4.84 7.43 -1.99
CA LEU A 82 5.11 7.03 -3.37
C LEU A 82 5.59 5.59 -3.40
N THR A 83 5.35 4.90 -4.51
CA THR A 83 6.07 3.67 -4.85
C THR A 83 7.33 4.00 -5.65
N PRO A 84 8.39 3.17 -5.60
CA PRO A 84 9.63 3.38 -6.37
C PRO A 84 9.40 3.58 -7.87
N ASN A 85 8.43 2.88 -8.45
CA ASN A 85 8.10 2.99 -9.87
C ASN A 85 7.23 4.23 -10.21
N SER A 86 6.99 5.16 -9.28
CA SER A 86 6.25 6.37 -9.57
C SER A 86 7.11 7.36 -10.37
N SER A 87 6.61 7.82 -11.52
CA SER A 87 7.32 8.81 -12.35
C SER A 87 7.50 10.16 -11.64
N THR A 88 6.74 10.43 -10.57
CA THR A 88 6.81 11.68 -9.81
C THR A 88 7.90 11.69 -8.73
N VAL A 89 8.62 10.59 -8.51
CA VAL A 89 9.74 10.54 -7.55
C VAL A 89 10.74 11.67 -7.83
N ARG A 90 11.05 11.92 -9.11
CA ARG A 90 11.96 12.99 -9.56
C ARG A 90 11.58 14.41 -9.17
N LEU A 91 10.34 14.64 -8.70
CA LEU A 91 9.86 15.98 -8.34
C LEU A 91 10.27 16.40 -6.93
N PHE A 92 10.81 15.49 -6.11
CA PHE A 92 11.17 15.74 -4.71
C PHE A 92 12.66 16.01 -4.51
N GLY A 93 13.21 16.87 -5.37
CA GLY A 93 14.59 17.37 -5.29
C GLY A 93 15.64 16.49 -5.98
N PRO A 94 16.89 16.99 -6.05
CA PRO A 94 17.96 16.40 -6.85
C PRO A 94 18.30 14.98 -6.38
N ASN A 95 18.33 14.71 -5.07
CA ASN A 95 18.64 13.38 -4.54
C ASN A 95 17.63 12.32 -5.01
N TYR A 96 16.32 12.60 -4.96
CA TYR A 96 15.31 11.66 -5.46
C TYR A 96 15.35 11.52 -6.98
N LYS A 97 15.62 12.62 -7.71
CA LYS A 97 15.77 12.58 -9.15
C LYS A 97 16.96 11.71 -9.57
N THR A 98 18.17 12.07 -9.17
CA THR A 98 19.38 11.45 -9.69
C THR A 98 19.64 10.09 -9.05
N LYS A 99 19.50 9.96 -7.72
CA LYS A 99 19.89 8.74 -7.01
C LYS A 99 18.83 7.65 -6.99
N ILE A 100 17.58 7.97 -7.32
CA ILE A 100 16.47 7.00 -7.30
C ILE A 100 15.82 6.93 -8.68
N SER A 101 15.24 8.03 -9.16
CA SER A 101 14.48 8.00 -10.41
C SER A 101 15.35 7.62 -11.61
N GLU A 102 16.59 8.12 -11.66
CA GLU A 102 17.52 7.89 -12.76
C GLU A 102 18.44 6.70 -12.48
N ALA A 103 19.04 6.61 -11.29
CA ALA A 103 20.08 5.61 -10.98
C ALA A 103 19.60 4.22 -10.55
N TRP A 104 18.35 4.04 -10.08
CA TRP A 104 17.90 2.70 -9.68
C TRP A 104 17.58 1.83 -10.89
N ASP A 105 18.21 0.66 -10.96
CA ASP A 105 17.91 -0.40 -11.92
C ASP A 105 16.60 -1.11 -11.58
N VAL A 106 16.33 -1.29 -10.28
CA VAL A 106 15.11 -1.95 -9.79
C VAL A 106 14.20 -0.93 -9.12
N LYS A 107 12.98 -0.83 -9.63
CA LYS A 107 11.94 0.06 -9.08
C LYS A 107 10.68 -0.75 -8.84
N ASN A 108 10.56 -1.34 -7.66
CA ASN A 108 9.41 -2.14 -7.28
C ASN A 108 8.09 -1.42 -7.57
N ARG A 109 7.17 -2.15 -8.19
CA ARG A 109 5.84 -1.71 -8.54
C ARG A 109 4.89 -1.96 -7.39
N GLY A 110 4.05 -0.96 -7.16
CA GLY A 110 2.95 -1.09 -6.23
C GLY A 110 1.82 -0.14 -6.56
N MET A 111 0.72 -0.33 -5.85
CA MET A 111 -0.47 0.50 -5.98
C MET A 111 -1.04 0.78 -4.60
N MET A 112 -1.45 2.02 -4.37
CA MET A 112 -2.04 2.46 -3.12
C MET A 112 -3.45 2.99 -3.33
N VAL A 113 -4.32 2.71 -2.37
CA VAL A 113 -5.59 3.40 -2.16
C VAL A 113 -5.63 3.94 -0.74
N ALA A 114 -6.41 5.00 -0.50
CA ALA A 114 -6.56 5.56 0.84
C ALA A 114 -7.98 5.97 1.14
N LEU A 115 -8.38 5.68 2.37
CA LEU A 115 -9.56 6.25 3.02
C LEU A 115 -9.11 7.46 3.83
N LYS A 116 -9.74 8.61 3.58
CA LYS A 116 -9.49 9.85 4.33
C LYS A 116 -9.80 9.65 5.81
N ALA A 117 -9.14 10.42 6.66
CA ALA A 117 -9.28 10.38 8.11
C ALA A 117 -10.75 10.33 8.57
N ASP A 118 -11.09 9.22 9.24
CA ASP A 118 -12.42 8.97 9.80
C ASP A 118 -12.25 8.10 11.05
N LYS A 119 -13.08 8.32 12.08
CA LYS A 119 -13.05 7.51 13.32
C LYS A 119 -13.23 6.01 13.05
N ARG A 120 -13.91 5.64 11.96
CA ARG A 120 -14.13 4.27 11.49
C ARG A 120 -12.84 3.62 10.98
N ASN A 121 -11.88 4.37 10.43
CA ASN A 121 -10.62 3.82 9.92
C ASN A 121 -9.84 3.08 11.02
N LYS A 122 -9.78 3.64 12.23
CA LYS A 122 -9.16 2.97 13.39
C LYS A 122 -9.86 1.66 13.74
N LYS A 123 -11.19 1.60 13.60
CA LYS A 123 -11.97 0.37 13.83
C LYS A 123 -11.71 -0.66 12.73
N ILE A 124 -11.69 -0.25 11.46
CA ILE A 124 -11.33 -1.10 10.31
C ILE A 124 -9.93 -1.67 10.54
N PHE A 125 -8.94 -0.81 10.77
CA PHE A 125 -7.56 -1.20 10.99
C PHE A 125 -7.41 -2.21 12.14
N LYS A 126 -8.07 -1.99 13.29
CA LYS A 126 -8.06 -2.94 14.42
C LYS A 126 -8.60 -4.32 14.06
N LYS A 127 -9.60 -4.40 13.16
CA LYS A 127 -10.22 -5.66 12.74
C LYS A 127 -9.37 -6.49 11.79
N LEU A 128 -8.37 -5.90 11.12
CA LEU A 128 -7.44 -6.63 10.24
C LEU A 128 -6.55 -7.54 11.08
N LYS A 129 -6.81 -8.85 11.09
CA LYS A 129 -6.08 -9.83 11.91
C LYS A 129 -5.34 -10.85 11.05
N LYS A 130 -5.84 -11.13 9.85
CA LYS A 130 -5.34 -12.15 8.93
C LYS A 130 -4.99 -11.55 7.58
N ASN A 131 -4.16 -12.25 6.81
CA ASN A 131 -3.79 -11.81 5.47
C ASN A 131 -5.00 -11.54 4.57
N ALA A 132 -5.96 -12.46 4.59
CA ALA A 132 -7.20 -12.35 3.84
C ALA A 132 -7.98 -11.06 4.18
N ASP A 133 -7.87 -10.53 5.40
CA ASP A 133 -8.56 -9.29 5.78
C ASP A 133 -7.98 -8.08 5.05
N ILE A 134 -6.65 -7.99 4.92
CA ILE A 134 -5.97 -6.88 4.23
C ILE A 134 -6.24 -6.96 2.73
N GLU A 135 -6.12 -8.15 2.15
CA GLU A 135 -6.40 -8.35 0.73
C GLU A 135 -7.85 -8.01 0.38
N LYS A 136 -8.81 -8.51 1.17
CA LYS A 136 -10.22 -8.17 1.02
C LYS A 136 -10.44 -6.67 1.11
N LEU A 137 -9.87 -6.00 2.12
CA LEU A 137 -9.97 -4.56 2.26
C LEU A 137 -9.43 -3.81 1.04
N TYR A 138 -8.28 -4.24 0.48
CA TYR A 138 -7.72 -3.64 -0.73
C TYR A 138 -8.69 -3.77 -1.91
N VAL A 139 -9.19 -4.99 -2.17
CA VAL A 139 -10.09 -5.27 -3.30
C VAL A 139 -11.40 -4.48 -3.19
N GLU A 140 -12.01 -4.46 -2.00
CA GLU A 140 -13.26 -3.71 -1.75
C GLU A 140 -13.04 -2.20 -1.87
N THR A 141 -11.92 -1.68 -1.36
CA THR A 141 -11.60 -0.25 -1.42
C THR A 141 -11.35 0.18 -2.87
N VAL A 142 -10.57 -0.57 -3.65
CA VAL A 142 -10.32 -0.26 -5.07
C VAL A 142 -11.62 -0.17 -5.87
N LYS A 143 -12.59 -1.05 -5.59
CA LYS A 143 -13.89 -1.07 -6.28
C LYS A 143 -14.76 0.14 -5.93
N SER A 144 -14.78 0.55 -4.66
CA SER A 144 -15.73 1.55 -4.16
C SER A 144 -15.16 2.98 -4.06
N VAL A 145 -13.83 3.15 -4.04
CA VAL A 145 -13.22 4.46 -3.76
C VAL A 145 -13.57 5.52 -4.81
N ARG A 146 -13.84 5.11 -6.05
CA ARG A 146 -14.21 6.02 -7.14
C ARG A 146 -15.62 6.59 -6.99
N ASP A 147 -16.46 5.95 -6.19
CA ASP A 147 -17.84 6.36 -5.95
C ASP A 147 -17.96 7.38 -4.81
N LEU A 148 -16.83 7.78 -4.19
CA LEU A 148 -16.81 8.80 -3.15
C LEU A 148 -17.16 10.19 -3.75
N PRO A 149 -18.07 10.96 -3.15
CA PRO A 149 -18.48 12.28 -3.66
C PRO A 149 -17.33 13.28 -3.86
N ASP A 150 -16.24 13.13 -3.10
CA ASP A 150 -15.07 14.01 -3.13
C ASP A 150 -13.79 13.28 -3.58
N TYR A 151 -13.97 12.27 -4.44
CA TYR A 151 -12.91 11.46 -5.00
C TYR A 151 -11.85 12.31 -5.71
N LYS A 152 -10.59 12.11 -5.34
CA LYS A 152 -9.44 12.65 -6.07
C LYS A 152 -8.42 11.52 -6.26
N LEU A 153 -8.05 11.22 -7.50
CA LEU A 153 -7.14 10.12 -7.83
C LEU A 153 -5.86 10.13 -6.98
N LEU A 154 -5.21 11.28 -6.85
CA LEU A 154 -3.98 11.42 -6.08
C LEU A 154 -4.19 11.41 -4.56
N ARG A 155 -5.41 11.57 -4.05
CA ARG A 155 -5.70 11.51 -2.62
C ARG A 155 -6.22 10.15 -2.17
N ASN A 156 -6.96 9.48 -3.06
CA ASN A 156 -7.74 8.30 -2.75
C ASN A 156 -7.21 7.04 -3.47
N GLY A 157 -6.51 7.19 -4.59
CA GLY A 157 -6.05 6.08 -5.43
C GLY A 157 -7.14 5.45 -6.30
N PRO A 158 -6.90 4.30 -6.94
CA PRO A 158 -5.63 3.57 -6.97
C PRO A 158 -4.53 4.40 -7.67
N ALA A 159 -3.43 4.67 -6.97
CA ALA A 159 -2.31 5.45 -7.51
C ALA A 159 -0.95 4.97 -6.99
N ARG A 160 0.11 5.26 -7.77
CA ARG A 160 1.53 5.07 -7.38
C ARG A 160 2.06 6.19 -6.47
N ARG A 161 1.28 7.26 -6.31
CA ARG A 161 1.52 8.35 -5.38
C ARG A 161 0.20 8.74 -4.74
N LEU A 162 0.20 8.81 -3.41
CA LEU A 162 -0.83 9.47 -2.64
C LEU A 162 -0.28 10.79 -2.09
N VAL A 163 -1.11 11.83 -2.06
CA VAL A 163 -0.77 13.19 -1.61
C VAL A 163 -1.68 13.61 -0.46
N ASP A 164 -1.26 14.64 0.27
CA ASP A 164 -2.01 15.25 1.36
C ASP A 164 -2.49 14.23 2.41
N LEU A 165 -1.58 13.32 2.79
CA LEU A 165 -1.84 12.37 3.87
C LEU A 165 -1.97 13.09 5.21
N GLN A 166 -2.94 12.66 5.99
CA GLN A 166 -3.30 13.25 7.28
C GLN A 166 -3.41 12.19 8.38
N ILE A 167 -3.27 12.62 9.63
CA ILE A 167 -3.46 11.74 10.79
C ILE A 167 -4.88 11.16 10.75
N GLY A 168 -4.98 9.83 10.87
CA GLY A 168 -6.23 9.08 10.79
C GLY A 168 -6.53 8.49 9.41
N ASP A 169 -5.78 8.85 8.37
CA ASP A 169 -5.87 8.20 7.07
C ASP A 169 -5.51 6.72 7.17
N LEU A 170 -6.25 5.89 6.43
CA LEU A 170 -5.94 4.47 6.25
C LEU A 170 -5.49 4.24 4.81
N VAL A 171 -4.19 4.01 4.63
CA VAL A 171 -3.57 3.67 3.35
C VAL A 171 -3.56 2.15 3.20
N ILE A 172 -4.00 1.63 2.06
CA ILE A 172 -3.89 0.22 1.71
C ILE A 172 -3.02 0.09 0.47
N PHE A 173 -1.98 -0.73 0.57
CA PHE A 173 -0.94 -0.92 -0.42
C PHE A 173 -0.92 -2.37 -0.90
N ARG A 174 -0.72 -2.53 -2.21
CA ARG A 174 -0.40 -3.81 -2.85
C ARG A 174 0.99 -3.71 -3.47
N SER A 175 1.94 -4.50 -2.98
CA SER A 175 3.22 -4.73 -3.64
C SER A 175 3.00 -5.72 -4.78
N GLN A 176 3.20 -5.28 -6.02
CA GLN A 176 2.96 -6.11 -7.20
C GLN A 176 4.13 -7.07 -7.44
N ASP A 177 5.36 -6.60 -7.23
CA ASP A 177 6.57 -7.39 -7.49
C ASP A 177 6.93 -8.30 -6.30
N ARG A 178 6.83 -7.80 -5.06
CA ARG A 178 7.08 -8.61 -3.84
C ARG A 178 5.85 -9.37 -3.33
N LYS A 179 4.72 -9.27 -4.04
CA LYS A 179 3.48 -10.06 -3.87
C LYS A 179 2.89 -10.09 -2.45
N PHE A 180 2.77 -8.93 -1.80
CA PHE A 180 2.16 -8.82 -0.48
C PHE A 180 1.27 -7.58 -0.37
N TYR A 181 0.43 -7.53 0.66
CA TYR A 181 -0.41 -6.37 0.96
C TYR A 181 -0.04 -5.74 2.30
N ALA A 182 -0.27 -4.45 2.41
CA ALA A 182 -0.13 -3.70 3.66
C ALA A 182 -1.33 -2.78 3.89
N ALA A 183 -1.69 -2.58 5.15
CA ALA A 183 -2.54 -1.49 5.59
C ALA A 183 -1.75 -0.63 6.57
N GLY A 184 -1.76 0.69 6.39
CA GLY A 184 -1.07 1.66 7.24
C GLY A 184 -2.04 2.71 7.75
N LEU A 185 -2.18 2.84 9.08
CA LEU A 185 -2.92 3.93 9.71
C LEU A 185 -1.94 5.04 10.08
N VAL A 186 -2.13 6.24 9.53
CA VAL A 186 -1.30 7.41 9.89
C VAL A 186 -1.65 7.83 11.31
N VAL A 187 -0.68 7.82 12.22
CA VAL A 187 -0.91 8.13 13.64
C VAL A 187 -0.27 9.45 14.09
N ASN A 188 0.76 9.90 13.38
CA ASN A 188 1.45 11.15 13.68
C ASN A 188 1.99 11.78 12.39
N LEU A 189 2.12 13.10 12.37
CA LEU A 189 2.66 13.85 11.25
C LEU A 189 3.33 15.13 11.73
N LYS A 190 4.63 15.27 11.45
CA LYS A 190 5.36 16.55 11.52
C LYS A 190 5.62 17.03 10.09
N THR A 191 5.14 18.22 9.76
CA THR A 191 5.20 18.76 8.41
C THR A 191 6.61 19.22 8.01
N GLY A 192 6.86 19.32 6.71
CA GLY A 192 8.11 19.88 6.16
C GLY A 192 9.04 18.81 5.59
N THR A 193 10.05 19.24 4.83
CA THR A 193 10.98 18.34 4.14
C THR A 193 11.92 17.60 5.10
N LYS A 194 12.12 18.12 6.32
CA LYS A 194 12.80 17.47 7.46
C LYS A 194 11.83 16.83 8.46
N GLY A 195 10.52 16.92 8.19
CA GLY A 195 9.48 16.40 9.07
C GLY A 195 9.43 14.86 9.09
N MET A 196 8.35 14.29 9.63
CA MET A 196 8.17 12.85 9.73
C MET A 196 6.70 12.45 9.62
N ILE A 197 6.45 11.21 9.26
CA ILE A 197 5.14 10.57 9.36
C ILE A 197 5.31 9.26 10.12
N ASP A 198 4.46 9.03 11.12
CA ASP A 198 4.40 7.74 11.80
C ASP A 198 3.19 6.98 11.30
N ILE A 199 3.42 5.73 10.88
CA ILE A 199 2.37 4.86 10.34
C ILE A 199 2.40 3.54 11.08
N ASP A 200 1.24 3.16 11.64
CA ASP A 200 1.01 1.84 12.22
C ASP A 200 0.64 0.90 11.08
N PHE A 201 1.57 0.03 10.71
CA PHE A 201 1.42 -0.91 9.60
C PHE A 201 0.93 -2.27 10.08
N LYS A 202 0.14 -2.91 9.23
CA LYS A 202 -0.12 -4.35 9.21
C LYS A 202 0.24 -4.88 7.83
N ILE A 203 1.05 -5.92 7.75
CA ILE A 203 1.46 -6.54 6.49
C ILE A 203 1.10 -8.03 6.45
N THR A 204 0.84 -8.54 5.25
CA THR A 204 0.62 -9.96 5.04
C THR A 204 1.92 -10.76 5.20
N GLN A 205 1.83 -11.98 5.75
CA GLN A 205 2.98 -12.89 5.94
C GLN A 205 2.88 -14.12 5.04
N GLU A 206 4.01 -14.65 4.58
CA GLU A 206 4.06 -15.95 3.88
C GLU A 206 3.72 -17.11 4.83
#